data_AF-A0A7S0UHP2-F1
#
_entry.id   AF-A0A7S0UHP2-F1
#
_cell.length_a   1.000
_cell.length_b   1.000
_cell.length_c   1.000
_cell.angle_alpha   90.00
_cell.angle_beta   90.00
_cell.angle_gamma   90.00
#
_symmetry.space_group_name_H-M   'P 1'
#
loop_
_entity.id
_entity.type
_entity.pdbx_description
1 polymer ?
#
loop_
_entity_poly.entity_id
_entity_poly.type
_entity_poly.pdbx_seq_one_letter_code
_entity_poly.pdbx_strand_id
1 'polypeptide(L)'
;CTLCTDRPLPAPVDDCDGTSNNWFSKATEYEIEKYTTIMKYNGAAYAKLSLGPLWFEIMRHINNVVADKTAPKLSLFAGHDTTLMPLLASLGPDVWKDTEWAAYASMMLIEVHELIDGRSDPEIYTSTFAFRLLYNGRILTPLIEGCHEDCELCDIKHLKAIVDPIATRDADCSAPSDSEGTESSSSETNSQQQQSSLLVATTGSALFVTLVLLSGFGGSAVTFAVMRKRFTTKMNHRSVDFGGAWSIDGNEEEDDYGLELTEERRN
;
A
#
# COMPACT_ATOMS: atom_id res chain seq x y z
N CYS A 1 4.42 -12.05 15.56
CA CYS A 1 3.78 -12.79 16.67
C CYS A 1 4.77 -13.65 17.45
N THR A 2 5.37 -14.68 16.83
CA THR A 2 6.30 -15.61 17.49
C THR A 2 7.43 -14.90 18.23
N LEU A 3 8.11 -13.97 17.56
CA LEU A 3 9.17 -13.13 18.12
C LEU A 3 8.72 -12.29 19.32
N CYS A 4 7.48 -11.78 19.33
CA CYS A 4 6.95 -10.96 20.42
C CYS A 4 6.52 -11.78 21.65
N THR A 5 6.60 -13.11 21.57
CA THR A 5 6.13 -14.04 22.61
C THR A 5 7.21 -15.05 23.01
N ASP A 6 8.47 -14.79 22.64
CA ASP A 6 9.64 -15.62 22.93
C ASP A 6 9.45 -17.11 22.55
N ARG A 7 8.68 -17.34 21.48
CA ARG A 7 8.46 -18.70 20.96
C ARG A 7 9.61 -19.07 20.03
N PRO A 8 10.04 -20.34 20.02
CA PRO A 8 11.13 -20.77 19.15
C PRO A 8 10.75 -20.58 17.68
N LEU A 9 11.70 -20.05 16.90
CA LEU A 9 11.61 -19.92 15.46
C LEU A 9 12.40 -21.04 14.78
N PRO A 10 12.01 -21.47 13.56
CA PRO A 10 12.87 -22.33 12.76
C PRO A 10 14.22 -21.65 12.50
N ALA A 11 15.33 -22.38 12.66
CA ALA A 11 16.68 -21.83 12.54
C ALA A 11 16.94 -20.95 11.30
N PRO A 12 16.39 -21.25 10.09
CA PRO A 12 16.61 -20.40 8.92
C PRO A 12 16.00 -18.98 9.00
N VAL A 13 15.02 -18.78 9.89
CA VAL A 13 14.32 -17.50 10.09
C VAL A 13 14.51 -16.94 11.51
N ASP A 14 15.33 -17.61 12.33
CA ASP A 14 15.73 -17.17 13.66
C ASP A 14 17.04 -16.37 13.57
N ASP A 15 17.02 -15.33 12.75
CA ASP A 15 18.20 -14.50 12.44
C ASP A 15 18.03 -13.04 12.88
N CYS A 16 17.06 -12.78 13.77
CA CYS A 16 16.79 -11.46 14.31
C CYS A 16 17.90 -11.05 15.29
N ASP A 17 18.87 -10.28 14.80
CA ASP A 17 20.04 -9.79 15.54
C ASP A 17 19.90 -8.31 15.98
N GLY A 18 18.72 -7.72 15.80
CA GLY A 18 18.46 -6.30 16.06
C GLY A 18 18.97 -5.37 14.96
N THR A 19 19.54 -5.88 13.87
CA THR A 19 19.85 -5.10 12.67
C THR A 19 18.70 -5.14 11.67
N SER A 20 18.75 -4.32 10.61
CA SER A 20 17.81 -4.39 9.49
C SER A 20 18.19 -5.43 8.43
N ASN A 21 19.36 -6.06 8.53
CA ASN A 21 19.86 -6.97 7.49
C ASN A 21 19.67 -8.45 7.88
N ASN A 22 18.45 -8.81 8.29
CA ASN A 22 18.03 -10.19 8.56
C ASN A 22 16.80 -10.57 7.74
N TRP A 23 16.52 -11.87 7.63
CA TRP A 23 15.39 -12.41 6.88
C TRP A 23 14.06 -11.97 7.45
N PHE A 24 13.94 -11.83 8.77
CA PHE A 24 12.74 -11.28 9.39
C PHE A 24 12.41 -9.86 8.89
N SER A 25 13.41 -8.97 8.88
CA SER A 25 13.26 -7.59 8.41
C SER A 25 12.93 -7.57 6.91
N LYS A 26 13.64 -8.35 6.09
CA LYS A 26 13.39 -8.47 4.65
C LYS A 26 12.00 -8.99 4.33
N ALA A 27 11.51 -9.99 5.06
CA ALA A 27 10.17 -10.53 4.90
C ALA A 27 9.10 -9.50 5.29
N THR A 28 9.34 -8.74 6.36
CA THR A 28 8.45 -7.66 6.81
C THR A 28 8.41 -6.52 5.80
N GLU A 29 9.57 -6.06 5.33
CA GLU A 29 9.70 -5.03 4.29
C GLU A 29 8.98 -5.45 3.00
N TYR A 30 9.15 -6.70 2.57
CA TYR A 30 8.46 -7.25 1.39
C TYR A 30 6.94 -7.21 1.55
N GLU A 31 6.39 -7.63 2.69
CA GLU A 31 4.94 -7.59 2.90
C GLU A 31 4.40 -6.15 3.02
N ILE A 32 5.16 -5.24 3.63
CA ILE A 32 4.83 -3.81 3.66
C ILE A 32 4.78 -3.28 2.22
N GLU A 33 5.86 -3.42 1.45
CA GLU A 33 5.96 -2.91 0.08
C GLU A 33 4.85 -3.46 -0.81
N LYS A 34 4.61 -4.78 -0.76
CA LYS A 34 3.57 -5.45 -1.54
C LYS A 34 2.18 -4.89 -1.22
N TYR A 35 1.86 -4.70 0.05
CA TYR A 35 0.56 -4.19 0.47
C TYR A 35 0.40 -2.69 0.14
N THR A 36 1.39 -1.87 0.47
CA THR A 36 1.35 -0.41 0.28
C THR A 36 1.35 -0.02 -1.19
N THR A 37 2.10 -0.73 -2.03
CA THR A 37 2.10 -0.53 -3.49
C THR A 37 0.71 -0.61 -4.07
N ILE A 38 -0.08 -1.62 -3.67
CA ILE A 38 -1.47 -1.78 -4.14
C ILE A 38 -2.34 -0.65 -3.56
N MET A 39 -2.24 -0.38 -2.26
CA MET A 39 -3.13 0.58 -1.60
C MET A 39 -2.89 2.03 -2.03
N LYS A 40 -1.69 2.39 -2.51
CA LYS A 40 -1.38 3.73 -3.04
C LYS A 40 -1.40 3.84 -4.55
N TYR A 41 -1.58 2.73 -5.26
CA TYR A 41 -1.67 2.74 -6.71
C TYR A 41 -2.70 3.76 -7.21
N ASN A 42 -2.32 4.52 -8.25
CA ASN A 42 -3.16 5.52 -8.90
C ASN A 42 -3.83 6.49 -7.94
N GLY A 43 -3.05 7.14 -7.07
CA GLY A 43 -3.58 8.09 -6.09
C GLY A 43 -4.48 7.42 -5.05
N ALA A 44 -4.08 6.23 -4.61
CA ALA A 44 -4.78 5.38 -3.64
C ALA A 44 -6.20 4.95 -4.09
N ALA A 45 -6.38 4.67 -5.38
CA ALA A 45 -7.69 4.32 -5.93
C ALA A 45 -8.31 3.08 -5.25
N TYR A 46 -7.51 2.05 -4.98
CA TYR A 46 -7.98 0.85 -4.28
C TYR A 46 -8.34 1.10 -2.82
N ALA A 47 -7.56 1.93 -2.12
CA ALA A 47 -7.86 2.31 -0.74
C ALA A 47 -9.16 3.13 -0.68
N LYS A 48 -9.33 4.11 -1.59
CA LYS A 48 -10.53 4.93 -1.71
C LYS A 48 -11.77 4.08 -2.02
N LEU A 49 -11.65 3.12 -2.94
CA LEU A 49 -12.74 2.20 -3.28
C LEU A 49 -13.11 1.29 -2.10
N SER A 50 -12.12 0.66 -1.47
CA SER A 50 -12.35 -0.31 -0.39
C SER A 50 -12.87 0.34 0.90
N LEU A 51 -12.47 1.58 1.20
CA LEU A 51 -12.82 2.28 2.43
C LEU A 51 -13.87 3.37 2.26
N GLY A 52 -14.38 3.60 1.04
CA GLY A 52 -15.45 4.56 0.79
C GLY A 52 -16.64 4.42 1.75
N PRO A 53 -17.16 3.20 2.01
CA PRO A 53 -18.24 3.00 2.98
C PRO A 53 -17.88 3.37 4.42
N LEU A 54 -16.62 3.18 4.85
CA LEU A 54 -16.17 3.59 6.18
C LEU A 54 -16.01 5.12 6.25
N TRP A 55 -15.46 5.74 5.20
CA TRP A 55 -15.41 7.19 5.06
C TRP A 55 -16.79 7.81 5.07
N PHE A 56 -17.78 7.18 4.45
CA PHE A 56 -19.17 7.61 4.52
C PHE A 56 -19.67 7.70 5.98
N GLU A 57 -19.43 6.69 6.81
CA GLU A 57 -19.86 6.73 8.21
C GLU A 57 -19.10 7.79 9.02
N ILE A 58 -17.79 7.93 8.82
CA ILE A 58 -16.97 8.96 9.47
C ILE A 58 -17.47 10.36 9.07
N MET A 59 -17.60 10.62 7.77
CA MET A 59 -18.02 11.91 7.24
C MET A 59 -19.47 12.22 7.57
N ARG A 60 -20.35 11.22 7.70
CA ARG A 60 -21.72 11.44 8.19
C ARG A 60 -21.72 12.08 9.58
N HIS A 61 -20.84 11.65 10.49
CA HIS A 61 -20.71 12.24 11.81
C HIS A 61 -20.08 13.64 11.77
N ILE A 62 -18.99 13.82 11.02
CA ILE A 62 -18.34 15.13 10.84
C ILE A 62 -19.29 16.14 10.21
N ASN A 63 -20.00 15.77 9.15
CA ASN A 63 -20.94 16.64 8.45
C ASN A 63 -22.12 17.02 9.34
N ASN A 64 -22.56 16.14 10.25
CA ASN A 64 -23.57 16.52 11.24
C ASN A 64 -23.04 17.57 12.23
N VAL A 65 -21.80 17.46 12.71
CA VAL A 65 -21.18 18.48 13.57
C VAL A 65 -21.07 19.82 12.84
N VAL A 66 -20.55 19.82 11.61
CA VAL A 66 -20.37 21.04 10.81
C VAL A 66 -21.69 21.72 10.45
N ALA A 67 -22.77 20.94 10.30
CA ALA A 67 -24.11 21.44 10.01
C ALA A 67 -24.91 21.81 11.26
N ASP A 68 -24.29 21.86 12.45
CA ASP A 68 -24.95 22.10 13.74
C ASP A 68 -26.15 21.15 14.00
N LYS A 69 -25.98 19.89 13.61
CA LYS A 69 -26.93 18.81 13.85
C LYS A 69 -26.44 17.93 14.99
N THR A 70 -27.37 17.19 15.59
CA THR A 70 -27.03 16.23 16.63
C THR A 70 -26.05 15.17 16.11
N ALA A 71 -24.89 15.10 16.73
CA ALA A 71 -23.85 14.11 16.47
C ALA A 71 -23.26 13.61 17.80
N PRO A 72 -22.77 12.36 17.87
CA PRO A 72 -22.02 11.89 19.03
C PRO A 72 -20.72 12.68 19.17
N LYS A 73 -20.36 13.03 20.41
CA LYS A 73 -19.08 13.72 20.71
C LYS A 73 -17.84 12.86 20.42
N LEU A 74 -18.01 11.54 20.40
CA LEU A 74 -16.97 10.56 20.10
C LEU A 74 -17.58 9.45 19.26
N SER A 75 -16.97 9.15 18.13
CA SER A 75 -17.26 7.95 17.33
C SER A 75 -16.01 7.08 17.32
N LEU A 76 -16.18 5.82 17.74
CA LEU A 76 -15.08 4.85 17.80
C LEU A 76 -15.31 3.75 16.76
N PHE A 77 -14.32 3.56 15.90
CA PHE A 77 -14.31 2.50 14.89
C PHE A 77 -13.15 1.56 15.22
N ALA A 78 -13.48 0.32 15.56
CA ALA A 78 -12.48 -0.72 15.74
C ALA A 78 -12.25 -1.42 14.39
N GLY A 79 -11.00 -1.46 13.94
CA GLY A 79 -10.62 -2.06 12.68
C GLY A 79 -9.28 -2.80 12.77
N HIS A 80 -8.71 -3.08 11.61
CA HIS A 80 -7.43 -3.77 11.49
C HIS A 80 -6.34 -2.81 11.00
N ASP A 81 -5.09 -3.26 11.03
CA ASP A 81 -3.97 -2.67 10.28
C ASP A 81 -4.34 -2.40 8.82
N THR A 82 -4.97 -3.39 8.18
CA THR A 82 -5.53 -3.37 6.83
C THR A 82 -6.75 -2.46 6.66
N THR A 83 -7.25 -1.86 7.75
CA THR A 83 -8.19 -0.74 7.70
C THR A 83 -7.41 0.58 7.81
N LEU A 84 -6.51 0.68 8.78
CA LEU A 84 -5.83 1.92 9.15
C LEU A 84 -4.86 2.42 8.06
N MET A 85 -4.03 1.53 7.52
CA MET A 85 -3.05 1.87 6.49
C MET A 85 -3.71 2.41 5.21
N PRO A 86 -4.72 1.73 4.60
CA PRO A 86 -5.40 2.29 3.44
C PRO A 86 -6.20 3.57 3.79
N LEU A 87 -6.67 3.72 5.02
CA LEU A 87 -7.41 4.93 5.40
C LEU A 87 -6.49 6.15 5.41
N LEU A 88 -5.28 6.02 5.95
CA LEU A 88 -4.24 7.05 5.84
C LEU A 88 -3.80 7.28 4.40
N ALA A 89 -3.60 6.23 3.61
CA ALA A 89 -3.21 6.34 2.19
C ALA A 89 -4.26 7.08 1.35
N SER A 90 -5.56 6.94 1.66
CA SER A 90 -6.64 7.58 0.92
C SER A 90 -6.69 9.11 1.07
N LEU A 91 -6.03 9.65 2.10
CA LEU A 91 -6.00 11.09 2.42
C LEU A 91 -4.94 11.87 1.65
N GLY A 92 -3.96 11.19 1.04
CA GLY A 92 -2.92 11.85 0.26
C GLY A 92 -1.66 11.00 0.10
N PRO A 93 -0.78 11.35 -0.85
CA PRO A 93 0.44 10.59 -1.14
C PRO A 93 1.43 10.58 0.02
N ASP A 94 1.47 11.65 0.83
CA ASP A 94 2.48 11.84 1.87
C ASP A 94 1.97 11.55 3.30
N VAL A 95 0.66 11.36 3.46
CA VAL A 95 0.02 11.08 4.77
C VAL A 95 0.48 9.73 5.31
N TRP A 96 0.61 8.74 4.42
CA TRP A 96 1.17 7.42 4.74
C TRP A 96 2.48 7.19 3.98
N LYS A 97 3.56 6.95 4.72
CA LYS A 97 4.93 6.91 4.18
C LYS A 97 5.35 5.56 3.58
N ASP A 98 4.49 4.55 3.59
CA ASP A 98 4.75 3.19 3.04
C ASP A 98 5.92 2.42 3.65
N THR A 99 6.52 2.94 4.72
CA THR A 99 7.74 2.36 5.29
C THR A 99 7.49 1.45 6.47
N GLU A 100 6.29 1.45 7.03
CA GLU A 100 5.98 0.74 8.26
C GLU A 100 4.65 0.02 8.17
N TRP A 101 4.50 -1.10 8.88
CA TRP A 101 3.20 -1.72 9.11
C TRP A 101 2.54 -1.05 10.33
N ALA A 102 1.22 -0.90 10.33
CA ALA A 102 0.53 -0.35 11.49
C ALA A 102 0.72 -1.27 12.71
N ALA A 103 1.40 -0.77 13.75
CA ALA A 103 1.67 -1.52 14.97
C ALA A 103 0.39 -1.86 15.75
N TYR A 104 0.48 -2.82 16.68
CA TYR A 104 -0.63 -3.14 17.58
C TYR A 104 -1.14 -1.91 18.33
N ALA A 105 -2.46 -1.80 18.45
CA ALA A 105 -3.15 -0.67 19.07
C ALA A 105 -2.83 0.69 18.41
N SER A 106 -2.40 0.70 17.14
CA SER A 106 -2.29 1.94 16.39
C SER A 106 -3.65 2.62 16.25
N MET A 107 -3.62 3.95 16.27
CA MET A 107 -4.82 4.78 16.19
C MET A 107 -4.63 5.95 15.24
N MET A 108 -5.65 6.20 14.44
CA MET A 108 -5.84 7.46 13.75
C MET A 108 -6.95 8.23 14.45
N LEU A 109 -6.72 9.51 14.68
CA LEU A 109 -7.68 10.41 15.31
C LEU A 109 -7.98 11.58 14.37
N ILE A 110 -9.27 11.84 14.14
CA ILE A 110 -9.74 13.06 13.48
C ILE A 110 -10.50 13.85 14.53
N GLU A 111 -9.98 15.02 14.88
CA GLU A 111 -10.64 15.96 15.76
C GLU A 111 -11.26 17.07 14.94
N VAL A 112 -12.47 17.49 15.30
CA VAL A 112 -13.17 18.62 14.67
C VAL A 112 -13.33 19.71 15.71
N HIS A 113 -12.86 20.91 15.38
CA HIS A 113 -12.78 22.06 16.27
C HIS A 113 -13.65 23.20 15.72
N GLU A 114 -14.49 23.77 16.56
CA GLU A 114 -15.19 25.02 16.25
C GLU A 114 -14.25 26.21 16.55
N LEU A 115 -14.13 27.13 15.61
CA LEU A 115 -13.30 28.32 15.73
C LEU A 115 -14.12 29.44 16.39
N ILE A 116 -13.94 29.61 17.70
CA ILE A 116 -14.61 30.65 18.52
C ILE A 116 -13.83 31.98 18.41
N ASP A 117 -14.53 33.11 18.47
CA ASP A 117 -13.98 34.47 18.52
C ASP A 117 -13.31 35.00 17.24
N GLY A 118 -13.83 34.59 16.08
CA GLY A 118 -13.33 35.03 14.78
C GLY A 118 -12.13 34.21 14.35
N ARG A 119 -12.06 33.89 13.05
CA ARG A 119 -10.97 33.09 12.46
C ARG A 119 -9.64 33.69 12.89
N SER A 120 -8.80 32.91 13.58
CA SER A 120 -7.46 33.33 14.00
C SER A 120 -6.65 33.92 12.84
N ASP A 121 -6.93 33.40 11.64
CA ASP A 121 -6.52 33.97 10.36
C ASP A 121 -7.63 33.70 9.31
N PRO A 122 -8.34 34.72 8.81
CA PRO A 122 -9.39 34.54 7.81
C PRO A 122 -8.88 34.17 6.40
N GLU A 123 -7.59 34.32 6.12
CA GLU A 123 -6.98 33.84 4.88
C GLU A 123 -6.76 32.32 4.92
N ILE A 124 -6.40 31.79 6.09
CA ILE A 124 -6.17 30.35 6.30
C ILE A 124 -7.50 29.62 6.57
N TYR A 125 -8.34 30.17 7.45
CA TYR A 125 -9.60 29.56 7.87
C TYR A 125 -10.78 30.29 7.25
N THR A 126 -11.36 29.69 6.22
CA THR A 126 -12.56 30.18 5.53
C THR A 126 -13.85 29.54 6.01
N SER A 127 -13.77 28.48 6.82
CA SER A 127 -14.90 27.83 7.50
C SER A 127 -14.99 28.26 8.98
N THR A 128 -16.09 27.90 9.65
CA THR A 128 -16.23 28.02 11.11
C THR A 128 -15.62 26.85 11.86
N PHE A 129 -15.26 25.79 11.15
CA PHE A 129 -14.66 24.57 11.71
C PHE A 129 -13.29 24.31 11.10
N ALA A 130 -12.40 23.77 11.92
CA ALA A 130 -11.11 23.21 11.53
C ALA A 130 -11.04 21.74 11.96
N PHE A 131 -10.07 21.01 11.44
CA PHE A 131 -9.77 19.64 11.86
C PHE A 131 -8.29 19.47 12.22
N ARG A 132 -8.03 18.45 13.03
CA ARG A 132 -6.68 17.92 13.29
C ARG A 132 -6.66 16.43 12.98
N LEU A 133 -5.64 15.99 12.26
CA LEU A 133 -5.38 14.58 11.98
C LEU A 133 -4.17 14.11 12.77
N LEU A 134 -4.33 13.02 13.52
CA LEU A 134 -3.24 12.38 14.25
C LEU A 134 -3.13 10.90 13.89
N TYR A 135 -1.90 10.39 13.92
CA TYR A 135 -1.59 8.97 13.87
C TYR A 135 -0.57 8.62 14.95
N ASN A 136 -0.94 7.75 15.89
CA ASN A 136 -0.09 7.36 17.03
C ASN A 136 0.52 8.57 17.78
N GLY A 137 -0.31 9.60 17.99
CA GLY A 137 0.08 10.85 18.67
C GLY A 137 0.89 11.83 17.83
N ARG A 138 1.25 11.48 16.58
CA ARG A 138 1.92 12.40 15.64
C ARG A 138 0.89 13.16 14.83
N ILE A 139 1.11 14.46 14.68
CA ILE A 139 0.24 15.33 13.90
C ILE A 139 0.56 15.14 12.42
N LEU A 140 -0.45 14.78 11.64
CA LEU A 140 -0.36 14.59 10.19
C LEU A 140 -1.10 15.68 9.41
N THR A 141 -1.80 16.61 10.08
CA THR A 141 -2.54 17.69 9.43
C THR A 141 -1.73 18.46 8.36
N PRO A 142 -0.45 18.83 8.60
CA PRO A 142 0.37 19.51 7.59
C PRO A 142 0.59 18.73 6.28
N LEU A 143 0.41 17.40 6.31
CA LEU A 143 0.61 16.52 5.16
C LEU A 143 -0.62 16.46 4.24
N ILE A 144 -1.74 17.07 4.66
CA ILE A 144 -2.96 17.12 3.88
C ILE A 144 -2.88 18.26 2.86
N GLU A 145 -3.24 17.96 1.62
CA GLU A 145 -3.19 18.92 0.52
C GLU A 145 -4.03 20.18 0.82
N GLY A 146 -3.37 21.34 0.73
CA GLY A 146 -3.96 22.64 1.00
C GLY A 146 -3.93 23.07 2.47
N CYS A 147 -3.45 22.23 3.39
CA CYS A 147 -3.18 22.63 4.76
C CYS A 147 -1.82 23.33 4.89
N HIS A 148 -1.70 24.23 5.86
CA HIS A 148 -0.49 25.01 6.08
C HIS A 148 0.56 24.16 6.84
N GLU A 149 1.82 24.19 6.40
CA GLU A 149 2.89 23.31 6.92
C GLU A 149 3.17 23.51 8.43
N ASP A 150 3.10 24.76 8.90
CA ASP A 150 3.35 25.11 10.29
C ASP A 150 2.11 25.01 11.23
N CYS A 151 0.97 24.52 10.74
CA CYS A 151 -0.28 24.50 11.51
C CYS A 151 -0.72 23.09 11.88
N GLU A 152 -1.06 22.89 13.16
CA GLU A 152 -1.67 21.64 13.63
C GLU A 152 -3.14 21.48 13.21
N LEU A 153 -3.82 22.61 13.00
CA LEU A 153 -5.20 22.68 12.56
C LEU A 153 -5.26 23.06 11.08
N CYS A 154 -6.28 22.57 10.39
CA CYS A 154 -6.56 22.92 9.00
C CYS A 154 -8.05 23.17 8.78
N ASP A 155 -8.39 24.06 7.87
CA ASP A 155 -9.77 24.34 7.51
C ASP A 155 -10.48 23.04 7.05
N ILE A 156 -11.65 22.75 7.62
CA ILE A 156 -12.44 21.55 7.35
C ILE A 156 -12.74 21.36 5.85
N LYS A 157 -12.74 22.44 5.06
CA LYS A 157 -12.96 22.36 3.61
C LYS A 157 -11.96 21.44 2.90
N HIS A 158 -10.71 21.39 3.37
CA HIS A 158 -9.66 20.57 2.74
C HIS A 158 -9.92 19.09 2.94
N LEU A 159 -10.26 18.70 4.18
CA LEU A 159 -10.70 17.33 4.48
C LEU A 159 -11.91 16.94 3.63
N LYS A 160 -12.93 17.82 3.57
CA LYS A 160 -14.15 17.58 2.80
C LYS A 160 -13.87 17.45 1.30
N ALA A 161 -13.01 18.28 0.73
CA ALA A 161 -12.65 18.22 -0.68
C ALA A 161 -12.01 16.87 -1.07
N ILE A 162 -11.24 16.26 -0.16
CA ILE A 162 -10.59 14.97 -0.38
C ILE A 162 -11.58 13.82 -0.15
N VAL A 163 -12.35 13.88 0.94
CA VAL A 163 -13.10 12.73 1.44
C VAL A 163 -14.55 12.66 0.93
N ASP A 164 -15.25 13.79 0.77
CA ASP A 164 -16.64 13.79 0.29
C ASP A 164 -16.81 13.06 -1.07
N PRO A 165 -15.89 13.18 -2.06
CA PRO A 165 -16.01 12.46 -3.33
C PRO A 165 -15.88 10.92 -3.22
N ILE A 166 -15.23 10.41 -2.18
CA ILE A 166 -14.98 8.97 -2.00
C ILE A 166 -15.89 8.35 -0.92
N ALA A 167 -16.47 9.17 -0.05
CA ALA A 167 -17.34 8.79 1.05
C ALA A 167 -18.72 8.36 0.54
N THR A 168 -18.79 7.22 -0.15
CA THR A 168 -20.03 6.64 -0.69
C THR A 168 -20.20 5.18 -0.29
N ARG A 169 -21.46 4.75 -0.18
CA ARG A 169 -21.85 3.34 -0.01
C ARG A 169 -22.24 2.67 -1.33
N ASP A 170 -22.42 3.46 -2.38
CA ASP A 170 -23.07 3.05 -3.62
C ASP A 170 -22.06 2.65 -4.70
N ALA A 171 -20.83 2.31 -4.33
CA ALA A 171 -19.85 1.79 -5.27
C ALA A 171 -20.36 0.44 -5.82
N ASP A 172 -20.70 0.39 -7.10
CA ASP A 172 -21.07 -0.85 -7.76
C ASP A 172 -19.81 -1.69 -7.99
N CYS A 173 -19.61 -2.65 -7.08
CA CYS A 173 -18.51 -3.61 -7.14
C CYS A 173 -18.83 -4.83 -8.01
N SER A 174 -19.95 -4.81 -8.74
CA SER A 174 -20.28 -5.88 -9.68
C SER A 174 -19.28 -5.85 -10.82
N ALA A 175 -18.59 -6.97 -11.05
CA ALA A 175 -17.85 -7.14 -12.30
C ALA A 175 -18.86 -6.97 -13.46
N PRO A 176 -18.49 -6.29 -14.55
CA PRO A 176 -19.33 -6.27 -15.73
C PRO A 176 -19.62 -7.72 -16.10
N SER A 177 -20.88 -8.12 -16.02
CA SER A 177 -21.29 -9.41 -16.51
C SER A 177 -21.07 -9.37 -18.02
N ASP A 178 -20.22 -10.26 -18.53
CA ASP A 178 -20.18 -10.58 -19.96
C ASP A 178 -21.50 -11.28 -20.33
N SER A 179 -22.60 -10.53 -20.28
CA SER A 179 -23.88 -10.94 -20.82
C SER A 179 -23.82 -10.71 -22.33
N GLU A 180 -23.56 -11.81 -23.05
CA GLU A 180 -23.82 -11.93 -24.47
C GLU A 180 -25.23 -11.41 -24.81
N GLY A 181 -25.28 -10.46 -25.75
CA GLY A 181 -26.42 -10.21 -26.63
C GLY A 181 -27.70 -9.67 -26.00
N THR A 182 -27.95 -8.37 -26.15
CA THR A 182 -29.00 -7.86 -27.05
C THR A 182 -29.05 -6.32 -27.02
N GLU A 183 -29.04 -5.77 -28.23
CA GLU A 183 -29.23 -4.39 -28.67
C GLU A 183 -29.93 -3.41 -27.73
N SER A 184 -29.32 -2.23 -27.53
CA SER A 184 -29.98 -0.95 -27.80
C SER A 184 -28.98 0.20 -27.96
N SER A 185 -29.11 0.86 -29.11
CA SER A 185 -28.67 2.21 -29.47
C SER A 185 -28.71 3.19 -28.28
N SER A 186 -27.77 4.10 -28.05
CA SER A 186 -27.24 5.08 -28.99
C SER A 186 -26.16 5.97 -28.34
N SER A 187 -25.23 6.42 -29.18
CA SER A 187 -24.55 7.73 -29.19
C SER A 187 -23.37 8.04 -28.25
N GLU A 188 -22.29 8.48 -28.92
CA GLU A 188 -21.07 9.18 -28.45
C GLU A 188 -20.03 8.27 -27.76
N THR A 189 -18.80 8.05 -28.26
CA THR A 189 -17.86 8.98 -28.89
C THR A 189 -16.83 8.22 -29.74
N ASN A 190 -16.55 8.74 -30.93
CA ASN A 190 -15.52 8.29 -31.88
C ASN A 190 -14.11 8.34 -31.25
N SER A 191 -13.51 7.18 -30.96
CA SER A 191 -12.04 7.01 -30.90
C SER A 191 -11.57 5.56 -30.69
N GLN A 192 -12.40 4.65 -30.17
CA GLN A 192 -11.98 3.25 -29.93
C GLN A 192 -12.32 2.27 -31.08
N GLN A 193 -13.29 2.58 -31.95
CA GLN A 193 -13.77 1.62 -32.95
C GLN A 193 -12.78 1.38 -34.11
N GLN A 194 -11.79 2.27 -34.27
CA GLN A 194 -10.80 2.18 -35.35
C GLN A 194 -9.60 1.28 -35.02
N GLN A 195 -9.36 0.97 -33.73
CA GLN A 195 -8.29 0.04 -33.31
C GLN A 195 -8.74 -1.43 -33.37
N SER A 196 -9.99 -1.73 -33.01
CA SER A 196 -10.54 -3.09 -33.06
C SER A 196 -10.69 -3.61 -34.50
N SER A 197 -10.95 -2.72 -35.45
CA SER A 197 -11.09 -3.08 -36.88
C SER A 197 -9.77 -3.51 -37.54
N LEU A 198 -8.62 -3.06 -37.03
CA LEU A 198 -7.30 -3.47 -37.54
C LEU A 198 -6.86 -4.84 -37.00
N LEU A 199 -7.23 -5.20 -35.76
CA LEU A 199 -6.88 -6.50 -35.18
C LEU A 199 -7.77 -7.65 -35.69
N VAL A 200 -9.03 -7.36 -36.05
CA VAL A 200 -9.98 -8.35 -36.57
C VAL A 200 -9.82 -8.56 -38.08
N ALA A 201 -9.28 -7.60 -38.82
CA ALA A 201 -8.93 -7.80 -40.22
C ALA A 201 -7.72 -8.74 -40.35
N THR A 202 -7.82 -9.78 -41.18
CA THR A 202 -6.76 -10.75 -41.49
C THR A 202 -5.45 -10.10 -41.95
N THR A 203 -5.54 -8.91 -42.55
CA THR A 203 -4.38 -8.10 -42.95
C THR A 203 -3.69 -7.37 -41.79
N GLY A 204 -4.43 -6.90 -40.78
CA GLY A 204 -3.84 -6.15 -39.68
C GLY A 204 -3.26 -7.03 -38.57
N SER A 205 -3.80 -8.21 -38.34
CA SER A 205 -3.19 -9.23 -37.47
C SER A 205 -1.82 -9.71 -38.02
N ALA A 206 -1.70 -9.91 -39.33
CA ALA A 206 -0.42 -10.24 -39.96
C ALA A 206 0.64 -9.13 -39.81
N LEU A 207 0.23 -7.86 -39.96
CA LEU A 207 1.11 -6.70 -39.76
C LEU A 207 1.56 -6.57 -38.29
N PHE A 208 0.67 -6.82 -37.33
CA PHE A 208 1.03 -6.79 -35.92
C PHE A 208 2.03 -7.90 -35.57
N VAL A 209 1.78 -9.14 -35.99
CA VAL A 209 2.69 -10.27 -35.73
C VAL A 209 4.06 -10.04 -36.36
N THR A 210 4.11 -9.54 -37.60
CA THR A 210 5.39 -9.24 -38.27
C THR A 210 6.17 -8.13 -37.57
N LEU A 211 5.51 -7.10 -37.06
CA LEU A 211 6.14 -6.01 -36.33
C LEU A 211 6.68 -6.46 -34.96
N VAL A 212 5.95 -7.34 -34.26
CA VAL A 212 6.41 -7.96 -33.01
C VAL A 212 7.61 -8.87 -33.26
N LEU A 213 7.60 -9.67 -34.32
CA LEU A 213 8.73 -10.54 -34.67
C LEU A 213 9.97 -9.70 -35.06
N LEU A 214 9.81 -8.67 -35.88
CA LEU A 214 10.93 -7.81 -36.29
C LEU A 214 11.55 -7.05 -35.11
N SER A 215 10.73 -6.57 -34.18
CA SER A 215 11.22 -5.90 -32.97
C SER A 215 11.94 -6.87 -32.01
N GLY A 216 11.45 -8.10 -31.88
CA GLY A 216 12.12 -9.16 -31.11
C GLY A 216 13.49 -9.55 -31.68
N PHE A 217 13.59 -9.72 -33.00
CA PHE A 217 14.87 -10.02 -33.67
C PHE A 217 15.85 -8.84 -33.57
N GLY A 218 15.38 -7.61 -33.75
CA GLY A 218 16.19 -6.40 -33.61
C GLY A 218 16.77 -6.26 -32.20
N GLY A 219 15.93 -6.40 -31.18
CA GLY A 219 16.34 -6.33 -29.77
C GLY A 219 17.35 -7.43 -29.41
N SER A 220 17.12 -8.67 -29.86
CA SER A 220 18.02 -9.80 -29.62
C SER A 220 19.39 -9.61 -30.27
N ALA A 221 19.44 -9.12 -31.51
CA ALA A 221 20.70 -8.85 -32.21
C ALA A 221 21.52 -7.74 -31.54
N VAL A 222 20.87 -6.66 -31.08
CA VAL A 222 21.51 -5.58 -30.33
C VAL A 222 22.06 -6.09 -29.01
N THR A 223 21.26 -6.81 -28.23
CA THR A 223 21.69 -7.39 -26.95
C THR A 223 22.86 -8.36 -27.14
N PHE A 224 22.82 -9.21 -28.17
CA PHE A 224 23.91 -10.12 -28.49
C PHE A 224 25.20 -9.37 -28.87
N ALA A 225 25.11 -8.31 -29.67
CA ALA A 225 26.28 -7.49 -30.04
C ALA A 225 26.89 -6.78 -28.81
N VAL A 226 26.06 -6.25 -27.91
CA VAL A 226 26.48 -5.59 -26.67
C VAL A 226 27.14 -6.60 -25.72
N MET A 227 26.51 -7.76 -25.50
CA MET A 227 27.06 -8.84 -24.68
C MET A 227 28.40 -9.34 -25.24
N ARG A 228 28.48 -9.61 -26.55
CA ARG A 228 29.70 -10.11 -27.19
C ARG A 228 30.87 -9.14 -27.05
N LYS A 229 30.64 -7.82 -27.16
CA LYS A 229 31.66 -6.79 -26.97
C LYS A 229 32.10 -6.67 -25.50
N ARG A 230 31.19 -6.85 -24.54
CA ARG A 230 31.52 -6.84 -23.11
C ARG A 230 32.30 -8.08 -22.67
N PHE A 231 31.94 -9.26 -23.17
CA PHE A 231 32.57 -10.52 -22.75
C PHE A 231 33.95 -10.76 -23.37
N THR A 232 34.23 -10.31 -24.61
CA THR A 232 35.58 -10.42 -25.19
C THR A 232 36.61 -9.53 -24.50
N THR A 233 36.18 -8.48 -23.79
CA THR A 233 37.08 -7.56 -23.07
C THR A 233 37.37 -8.02 -21.64
N LYS A 234 36.73 -9.10 -21.16
CA LYS A 234 36.81 -9.53 -19.74
C LYS A 234 37.06 -11.03 -19.54
N MET A 235 37.79 -11.69 -20.44
CA MET A 235 38.46 -12.95 -20.09
C MET A 235 39.88 -12.69 -19.60
N ASN A 236 40.00 -12.24 -18.36
CA ASN A 236 41.16 -12.54 -17.54
C ASN A 236 40.65 -13.50 -16.46
N HIS A 237 40.98 -14.77 -16.59
CA HIS A 237 40.51 -15.85 -15.72
C HIS A 237 40.87 -15.52 -14.27
N ARG A 238 39.85 -15.23 -13.45
CA ARG A 238 39.94 -15.40 -12.00
C ARG A 238 39.01 -16.55 -11.67
N SER A 239 39.57 -17.73 -11.46
CA SER A 239 38.84 -18.85 -10.88
C SER A 239 38.35 -18.40 -9.51
N VAL A 240 37.03 -18.30 -9.35
CA VAL A 240 36.42 -18.15 -8.04
C VAL A 240 36.39 -19.55 -7.46
N ASP A 241 37.23 -19.76 -6.44
CA ASP A 241 37.23 -20.96 -5.62
C ASP A 241 36.01 -20.91 -4.70
N PHE A 242 35.00 -21.71 -5.00
CA PHE A 242 33.85 -21.92 -4.12
C PHE A 242 34.24 -22.98 -3.11
N GLY A 243 35.03 -22.58 -2.12
CA GLY A 243 35.48 -23.44 -1.05
C GLY A 243 34.31 -24.20 -0.42
N GLY A 244 34.32 -25.53 -0.58
CA GLY A 244 33.68 -26.51 0.30
C GLY A 244 32.16 -26.45 0.53
N ALA A 245 31.39 -25.57 -0.12
CA ALA A 245 29.97 -25.35 0.22
C ALA A 245 29.02 -26.53 -0.05
N TRP A 246 29.53 -27.68 -0.52
CA TRP A 246 28.75 -28.90 -0.78
C TRP A 246 29.42 -30.19 -0.26
N SER A 247 30.37 -30.12 0.67
CA SER A 247 30.78 -31.32 1.41
C SER A 247 29.67 -31.69 2.40
N ILE A 248 28.75 -32.54 1.94
CA ILE A 248 27.89 -33.32 2.82
C ILE A 248 28.80 -34.36 3.45
N ASP A 249 29.39 -34.02 4.59
CA ASP A 249 30.02 -34.99 5.47
C ASP A 249 28.89 -35.74 6.18
N GLY A 250 28.52 -36.89 5.61
CA GLY A 250 27.70 -37.88 6.28
C GLY A 250 28.53 -38.53 7.38
N ASN A 251 28.39 -38.04 8.61
CA ASN A 251 28.62 -38.82 9.81
C ASN A 251 27.45 -38.58 10.76
N GLU A 252 26.55 -39.56 10.75
CA GLU A 252 25.58 -39.81 11.81
C GLU A 252 26.36 -40.16 13.08
N GLU A 253 26.33 -39.28 14.08
CA GLU A 253 26.52 -39.67 15.48
C GLU A 253 25.20 -39.39 16.21
N GLU A 254 24.61 -40.46 16.72
CA GLU A 254 23.45 -40.48 17.59
C GLU A 254 23.81 -39.84 18.94
N ASP A 255 23.32 -38.63 19.20
CA ASP A 255 23.38 -38.05 20.53
C ASP A 255 22.05 -38.28 21.29
N ASP A 256 22.21 -39.09 22.34
CA ASP A 256 21.27 -39.54 23.35
C ASP A 256 20.66 -38.37 24.15
N TYR A 257 19.33 -38.22 24.08
CA TYR A 257 18.59 -37.26 24.89
C TYR A 257 18.34 -37.81 26.30
N GLY A 258 19.28 -37.57 27.21
CA GLY A 258 19.09 -37.72 28.65
C GLY A 258 18.25 -36.58 29.24
N LEU A 259 16.97 -36.86 29.52
CA LEU A 259 16.07 -36.00 30.30
C LEU A 259 16.37 -36.14 31.81
N GLU A 260 17.16 -35.23 32.38
CA GLU A 260 17.23 -35.04 33.83
C GLU A 260 16.12 -34.12 34.31
N LEU A 261 15.13 -34.71 34.99
CA LEU A 261 14.16 -34.02 35.84
C LEU A 261 14.84 -33.57 37.13
N THR A 262 15.06 -32.27 37.29
CA THR A 262 15.43 -31.68 38.59
C THR A 262 14.16 -31.27 39.34
N GLU A 263 13.90 -32.03 40.40
CA GLU A 263 12.91 -31.77 41.44
C GLU A 263 13.61 -30.94 42.55
N GLU A 264 13.26 -29.66 42.70
CA GLU A 264 13.72 -28.87 43.87
C GLU A 264 12.55 -28.19 44.61
N ARG A 265 11.95 -29.02 45.46
CA ARG A 265 11.59 -28.84 46.87
C ARG A 265 11.47 -27.41 47.45
N ARG A 266 10.21 -27.11 47.82
CA ARG A 266 9.75 -26.25 48.93
C ARG A 266 10.66 -26.32 50.19
N ASN A 267 11.02 -25.16 50.73
CA ASN A 267 10.85 -24.76 52.13
C ASN A 267 10.98 -23.24 52.27
#